data_AF-A0A0A2KVR2-F1
#
_entry.id   AF-A0A0A2KVR2-F1
#
_cell.length_a   1.000
_cell.length_b   1.000
_cell.length_c   1.000
_cell.angle_alpha   90.00
_cell.angle_beta   90.00
_cell.angle_gamma   90.00
#
_symmetry.space_group_name_H-M   'P 1'
#
loop_
_entity.id
_entity.type
_entity.pdbx_description
1 polymer ?
#
loop_
_entity_poly.entity_id
_entity_poly.type
_entity_poly.pdbx_seq_one_letter_code
_entity_poly.pdbx_strand_id
1 'polypeptide(L)'
;MSLDLVIPDSSYSRNWGLFSTSTRKVLKANPSGQTPARVFRNKNLLVKWGTEVKISEAHSLFAIGQFDDIPVPQVFGWSIDGGETFIFMEYLQGQTLEQAWDSMDVNHRISVCHELRKIIDALRQIKQDPSDPFIGMYNDSNVRSKHVNLLGFHQ
;
A
#
# COMPACT_ATOMS: atom_id res chain seq x y z
N MET A 1 -23.95 13.86 5.03
CA MET A 1 -23.63 12.61 5.76
C MET A 1 -22.24 12.17 5.35
N SER A 2 -21.24 12.51 6.16
CA SER A 2 -19.86 12.06 5.95
C SER A 2 -19.77 10.63 6.47
N LEU A 3 -19.46 9.66 5.59
CA LEU A 3 -19.20 8.29 6.02
C LEU A 3 -17.76 8.24 6.50
N ASP A 4 -17.58 8.31 7.82
CA ASP A 4 -16.28 8.15 8.43
C ASP A 4 -15.82 6.71 8.26
N LEU A 5 -14.94 6.50 7.29
CA LEU A 5 -14.03 5.35 7.32
C LEU A 5 -13.18 5.50 8.59
N VAL A 6 -13.63 4.88 9.68
CA VAL A 6 -12.86 4.78 10.92
C VAL A 6 -11.72 3.83 10.60
N ILE A 7 -10.51 4.37 10.41
CA ILE A 7 -9.28 3.60 10.52
C ILE A 7 -9.09 3.43 12.02
N PRO A 8 -9.34 2.25 12.62
CA PRO A 8 -9.16 2.06 14.05
C PRO A 8 -7.68 2.26 14.37
N ASP A 9 -7.40 2.92 15.48
CA ASP A 9 -6.10 2.78 16.13
C ASP A 9 -5.86 1.29 16.40
N SER A 10 -4.62 0.90 16.17
CA SER A 10 -3.98 -0.41 16.31
C SER A 10 -4.36 -1.22 17.57
N SER A 11 -4.96 -0.58 18.57
CA SER A 11 -5.48 -1.21 19.80
C SER A 11 -6.74 -2.07 19.60
N TYR A 12 -7.43 -1.97 18.44
CA TYR A 12 -8.67 -2.70 18.13
C TYR A 12 -8.48 -4.00 17.32
N SER A 13 -7.32 -4.65 17.45
CA SER A 13 -6.92 -5.87 16.71
C SER A 13 -7.77 -7.13 16.94
N ARG A 14 -8.87 -7.06 17.71
CA ARG A 14 -9.76 -8.20 18.00
C ARG A 14 -11.09 -8.21 17.25
N ASN A 15 -11.40 -7.20 16.43
CA ASN A 15 -12.67 -7.15 15.68
C ASN A 15 -12.52 -6.56 14.27
N TRP A 16 -11.69 -7.19 13.42
CA TRP A 16 -11.71 -6.91 11.98
C TRP A 16 -12.96 -7.43 11.23
N GLY A 17 -13.93 -8.01 11.96
CA GLY A 17 -15.22 -8.47 11.43
C GLY A 17 -16.26 -7.38 11.14
N LEU A 18 -15.91 -6.09 11.29
CA LEU A 18 -16.84 -4.96 11.10
C LEU A 18 -16.48 -4.09 9.89
N PHE A 19 -16.12 -4.69 8.76
CA PHE A 19 -16.39 -4.03 7.48
C PHE A 19 -17.91 -4.00 7.30
N SER A 20 -18.54 -2.91 7.76
CA SER A 20 -19.98 -2.69 7.59
C SER A 20 -20.36 -2.81 6.11
N THR A 21 -21.55 -3.36 5.83
CA THR A 21 -22.12 -3.51 4.48
C THR A 21 -22.10 -2.19 3.69
N SER A 22 -22.12 -1.05 4.40
CA SER A 22 -22.00 0.28 3.81
C SER A 22 -20.65 0.50 3.13
N THR A 23 -19.54 0.11 3.76
CA THR A 23 -18.18 0.23 3.21
C THR A 23 -18.04 -0.55 1.90
N ARG A 24 -18.58 -1.77 1.86
CA ARG A 24 -18.62 -2.60 0.63
C ARG A 24 -19.39 -1.89 -0.50
N LYS A 25 -20.54 -1.29 -0.21
CA LYS A 25 -21.31 -0.53 -1.21
C LYS A 25 -20.50 0.63 -1.78
N VAL A 26 -19.77 1.35 -0.94
CA VAL A 26 -19.02 2.53 -1.41
C VAL A 26 -17.74 2.16 -2.17
N LEU A 27 -17.17 0.98 -1.95
CA LEU A 27 -16.05 0.47 -2.73
C LEU A 27 -16.54 -0.11 -4.07
N LYS A 28 -17.60 -0.94 -4.10
CA LYS A 28 -18.08 -1.64 -5.31
C LYS A 28 -18.69 -0.77 -6.43
N ALA A 29 -18.70 0.54 -6.30
CA ALA A 29 -19.27 1.44 -7.31
C ALA A 29 -18.32 1.76 -8.50
N ASN A 30 -17.17 1.08 -8.64
CA ASN A 30 -16.20 1.37 -9.70
C ASN A 30 -16.51 0.60 -11.00
N PRO A 31 -16.89 1.24 -12.13
CA PRO A 31 -17.34 0.56 -13.35
C PRO A 31 -16.23 0.28 -14.38
N SER A 32 -15.00 0.73 -14.16
CA SER A 32 -13.89 0.56 -15.12
C SER A 32 -12.97 -0.57 -14.65
N GLY A 33 -12.62 -1.49 -15.55
CA GLY A 33 -11.76 -2.67 -15.29
C GLY A 33 -10.30 -2.37 -14.89
N GLN A 34 -10.02 -1.22 -14.28
CA GLN A 34 -8.82 -0.99 -13.47
C GLN A 34 -9.00 -1.63 -12.11
N THR A 35 -7.87 -1.98 -11.47
CA THR A 35 -7.90 -2.54 -10.12
C THR A 35 -8.73 -1.63 -9.22
N PRO A 36 -9.78 -2.13 -8.56
CA PRO A 36 -10.66 -1.30 -7.76
C PRO A 36 -9.85 -0.55 -6.69
N ALA A 37 -9.72 0.78 -6.85
CA ALA A 37 -9.00 1.64 -5.92
C ALA A 37 -9.84 2.87 -5.59
N ARG A 38 -9.78 3.31 -4.34
CA ARG A 38 -10.57 4.42 -3.83
C ARG A 38 -9.71 5.30 -2.95
N VAL A 39 -9.74 6.59 -3.26
CA VAL A 39 -8.96 7.61 -2.56
C VAL A 39 -9.85 8.39 -1.59
N PHE A 40 -9.39 8.52 -0.37
CA PHE A 40 -9.94 9.38 0.68
C PHE A 40 -8.93 10.49 0.96
N ARG A 41 -8.96 11.55 0.14
CA ARG A 41 -7.95 12.62 0.14
C ARG A 41 -7.81 13.32 1.50
N ASN A 42 -8.92 13.53 2.21
CA ASN A 42 -8.92 14.15 3.54
C ASN A 42 -8.26 13.30 4.63
N LYS A 43 -7.92 12.05 4.34
CA LYS A 43 -7.30 11.09 5.26
C LYS A 43 -5.95 10.58 4.75
N ASN A 44 -5.42 11.12 3.65
CA ASN A 44 -4.24 10.60 2.96
C ASN A 44 -4.27 9.07 2.79
N LEU A 45 -5.43 8.53 2.42
CA LEU A 45 -5.66 7.09 2.35
C LEU A 45 -6.11 6.68 0.95
N LEU A 46 -5.49 5.61 0.44
CA LEU A 46 -5.93 4.84 -0.71
C LEU A 46 -6.26 3.41 -0.25
N VAL A 47 -7.44 2.93 -0.65
CA VAL A 47 -7.84 1.54 -0.46
C VAL A 47 -7.82 0.86 -1.81
N LYS A 48 -6.96 -0.14 -1.99
CA LYS A 48 -6.92 -1.01 -3.18
C LYS A 48 -7.61 -2.32 -2.83
N TRP A 49 -8.50 -2.82 -3.68
CA TRP A 49 -9.18 -4.10 -3.42
C TRP A 49 -9.50 -4.90 -4.68
N GLY A 50 -9.81 -6.18 -4.50
CA GLY A 50 -10.30 -7.07 -5.54
C GLY A 50 -9.83 -8.51 -5.35
N THR A 51 -10.36 -9.42 -6.16
CA THR A 51 -9.96 -10.85 -6.16
C THR A 51 -8.53 -11.06 -6.65
N GLU A 52 -8.06 -10.20 -7.56
CA GLU A 52 -6.69 -10.25 -8.12
C GLU A 52 -5.65 -9.51 -7.27
N VAL A 53 -6.08 -8.79 -6.22
CA VAL A 53 -5.17 -8.09 -5.32
C VAL A 53 -4.53 -9.10 -4.38
N LYS A 54 -3.19 -9.14 -4.35
CA LYS A 54 -2.43 -10.10 -3.55
C LYS A 54 -1.91 -9.46 -2.27
N ILE A 55 -1.99 -10.18 -1.16
CA ILE A 55 -1.35 -9.76 0.11
C ILE A 55 0.15 -9.53 -0.06
N SER A 56 0.80 -10.27 -0.96
CA SER A 56 2.23 -10.08 -1.28
C SER A 56 2.56 -8.65 -1.72
N GLU A 57 1.60 -7.90 -2.28
CA GLU A 57 1.78 -6.48 -2.60
C GLU A 57 1.93 -5.64 -1.33
N ALA A 58 1.03 -5.83 -0.35
CA ALA A 58 1.10 -5.14 0.94
C ALA A 58 2.40 -5.49 1.68
N HIS A 59 2.79 -6.77 1.69
CA HIS A 59 4.05 -7.20 2.32
C HIS A 59 5.28 -6.60 1.64
N SER A 60 5.31 -6.58 0.30
CA SER A 60 6.42 -5.99 -0.46
C SER A 60 6.58 -4.51 -0.15
N LEU A 61 5.47 -3.75 -0.17
CA LEU A 61 5.46 -2.33 0.14
C LEU A 61 5.89 -2.08 1.60
N PHE A 62 5.36 -2.86 2.55
CA PHE A 62 5.73 -2.74 3.96
C PHE A 62 7.22 -3.00 4.20
N ALA A 63 7.77 -4.05 3.58
CA ALA A 63 9.18 -4.42 3.73
C ALA A 63 10.13 -3.40 3.09
N ILE A 64 9.83 -2.95 1.88
CA ILE A 64 10.63 -1.94 1.17
C ILE A 64 10.50 -0.57 1.85
N GLY A 65 9.34 -0.25 2.43
CA GLY A 65 9.11 0.99 3.15
C GLY A 65 9.89 1.12 4.47
N GLN A 66 10.63 0.09 4.89
CA GLN A 66 11.58 0.19 5.99
C GLN A 66 12.91 0.86 5.59
N PHE A 67 13.11 1.15 4.29
CA PHE A 67 14.31 1.80 3.77
C PHE A 67 14.00 3.27 3.43
N ASP A 68 14.68 4.21 4.10
CA ASP A 68 14.41 5.66 4.01
C ASP A 68 14.60 6.25 2.60
N ASP A 69 15.47 5.66 1.79
CA ASP A 69 15.81 6.18 0.44
C ASP A 69 14.80 5.78 -0.65
N ILE A 70 13.75 5.02 -0.30
CA ILE A 70 12.82 4.46 -1.26
C ILE A 70 11.41 5.01 -1.00
N PRO A 71 10.91 5.91 -1.86
CA PRO A 71 9.60 6.54 -1.67
C PRO A 71 8.49 5.56 -2.09
N VAL A 72 8.03 4.73 -1.16
CA VAL A 72 6.85 3.88 -1.31
C VAL A 72 5.73 4.34 -0.39
N PRO A 73 4.45 4.13 -0.76
CA PRO A 73 3.34 4.41 0.14
C PRO A 73 3.44 3.62 1.44
N GLN A 74 3.23 4.27 2.58
CA GLN A 74 3.11 3.57 3.84
C GLN A 74 1.90 2.62 3.83
N VAL A 75 2.08 1.36 4.22
CA VAL A 75 0.99 0.41 4.40
C VAL A 75 0.44 0.53 5.82
N PHE A 76 -0.85 0.84 5.94
CA PHE A 76 -1.56 0.89 7.22
C PHE A 76 -2.12 -0.47 7.62
N GLY A 77 -2.43 -1.34 6.65
CA GLY A 77 -2.88 -2.71 6.89
C GLY A 77 -3.53 -3.36 5.67
N TRP A 78 -3.99 -4.59 5.84
CA TRP A 78 -4.73 -5.34 4.82
C TRP A 78 -5.81 -6.22 5.46
N SER A 79 -6.77 -6.66 4.64
CA SER A 79 -7.86 -7.56 5.06
C SER A 79 -8.29 -8.45 3.91
N ILE A 80 -8.89 -9.61 4.22
CA ILE A 80 -9.62 -10.43 3.25
C ILE A 80 -11.09 -10.44 3.68
N ASP A 81 -11.97 -10.07 2.77
CA ASP A 81 -13.40 -10.08 3.01
C ASP A 81 -14.17 -10.49 1.75
N GLY A 82 -15.08 -11.46 1.86
CA GLY A 82 -15.88 -11.92 0.73
C GLY A 82 -15.09 -12.46 -0.47
N GLY A 83 -13.87 -12.99 -0.26
CA GLY A 83 -12.98 -13.46 -1.33
C GLY A 83 -12.19 -12.37 -2.04
N GLU A 84 -12.28 -11.12 -1.56
CA GLU A 84 -11.51 -9.99 -2.08
C GLU A 84 -10.44 -9.59 -1.04
N THR A 85 -9.25 -9.24 -1.51
CA THR A 85 -8.20 -8.64 -0.68
C THR A 85 -8.38 -7.13 -0.66
N PHE A 86 -8.12 -6.49 0.47
CA PHE A 86 -8.11 -5.05 0.67
C PHE A 86 -6.75 -4.63 1.21
N ILE A 87 -6.15 -3.60 0.63
CA ILE A 87 -4.89 -2.98 1.08
C ILE A 87 -5.17 -1.52 1.40
N PHE A 88 -4.87 -1.11 2.63
CA PHE A 88 -4.99 0.25 3.13
C PHE A 88 -3.59 0.85 3.14
N MET A 89 -3.38 1.88 2.32
CA MET A 89 -2.07 2.50 2.15
C MET A 89 -2.17 4.00 1.99
N GLU A 90 -1.05 4.69 2.21
CA GLU A 90 -0.94 6.12 2.03
C GLU A 90 -1.36 6.55 0.61
N TYR A 91 -2.14 7.62 0.53
CA TYR A 91 -2.39 8.31 -0.73
C TYR A 91 -1.34 9.40 -0.94
N LEU A 92 -0.44 9.17 -1.89
CA LEU A 92 0.53 10.16 -2.33
C LEU A 92 -0.15 11.17 -3.27
N GLN A 93 -0.24 12.43 -2.83
CA GLN A 93 -0.78 13.50 -3.65
C GLN A 93 0.22 13.86 -4.76
N GLY A 94 -0.21 13.76 -6.01
CA GLY A 94 0.62 14.14 -7.15
C GLY A 94 -0.08 13.89 -8.47
N GLN A 95 0.61 14.24 -9.56
CA GLN A 95 0.26 13.82 -10.92
C GLN A 95 1.08 12.59 -11.26
N THR A 96 0.51 11.66 -12.02
CA THR A 96 1.30 10.52 -12.51
C THR A 96 2.29 11.02 -13.56
N LEU A 97 3.41 10.32 -13.73
CA LEU A 97 4.34 10.62 -14.81
C LEU A 97 3.65 10.54 -16.17
N GLU A 98 2.74 9.58 -16.39
CA GLU A 98 1.94 9.49 -17.62
C GLU A 98 1.19 10.79 -17.95
N GLN A 99 0.58 11.44 -16.94
CA GLN A 99 -0.16 12.68 -17.12
C GLN A 99 0.76 13.88 -17.41
N ALA A 100 1.92 13.93 -16.75
CA ALA A 100 2.81 15.08 -16.79
C ALA A 100 3.89 14.98 -17.88
N TRP A 101 4.20 13.78 -18.39
CA TRP A 101 5.38 13.53 -19.23
C TRP A 101 5.44 14.46 -20.45
N ASP A 102 4.34 14.56 -21.20
CA ASP A 102 4.29 15.31 -22.45
C ASP A 102 4.38 16.82 -22.26
N SER A 103 4.03 17.33 -21.07
CA SER A 103 4.14 18.77 -20.74
C SER A 103 5.48 19.15 -20.09
N MET A 104 6.28 18.18 -19.65
CA MET A 104 7.61 18.43 -19.09
C MET A 104 8.63 18.80 -20.17
N ASP A 105 9.45 19.82 -19.88
CA ASP A 105 10.63 20.12 -20.69
C ASP A 105 11.73 19.07 -20.52
N VAL A 106 12.75 19.18 -21.38
CA VAL A 106 13.87 18.23 -21.43
C VAL A 106 14.65 18.18 -20.11
N ASN A 107 14.86 19.31 -19.44
CA ASN A 107 15.62 19.36 -18.20
C ASN A 107 14.87 18.65 -17.07
N HIS A 108 13.55 18.87 -16.96
CA HIS A 108 12.70 18.18 -16.00
C HIS A 108 12.66 16.67 -16.24
N ARG A 109 12.55 16.23 -17.50
CA ARG A 109 12.61 14.79 -17.84
C ARG A 109 13.94 14.16 -17.45
N ILE A 110 15.05 14.86 -17.68
CA ILE A 110 16.39 14.40 -17.25
C ILE A 110 16.44 14.27 -15.72
N SER A 111 15.91 15.24 -14.97
CA SER A 111 15.85 15.16 -13.50
C SER A 111 15.05 13.95 -13.01
N VAL A 112 13.86 13.72 -13.58
CA VAL A 112 13.03 12.56 -13.26
C VAL A 112 13.79 11.25 -13.53
N CYS A 113 14.48 11.14 -14.67
CA CYS A 113 15.30 9.96 -14.97
C CYS A 113 16.42 9.75 -13.93
N HIS A 114 17.06 10.82 -13.45
CA HIS A 114 18.07 10.73 -12.40
C HIS A 114 17.47 10.31 -11.06
N GLU A 115 16.31 10.82 -10.68
CA GLU A 115 15.60 10.44 -9.46
C GLU A 115 15.18 8.97 -9.49
N LEU A 116 14.54 8.54 -10.58
CA LEU A 116 14.19 7.13 -10.79
C LEU A 116 15.41 6.22 -10.73
N ARG A 117 16.54 6.66 -11.30
CA ARG A 117 17.79 5.89 -11.23
C ARG A 117 18.26 5.70 -9.79
N LYS A 118 18.24 6.75 -8.97
CA LYS A 118 18.60 6.67 -7.54
C LYS A 118 17.72 5.69 -6.78
N ILE A 119 16.39 5.76 -6.99
CA ILE A 119 15.43 4.86 -6.34
C ILE A 119 15.68 3.40 -6.74
N ILE A 120 15.89 3.13 -8.03
CA ILE A 120 16.17 1.78 -8.53
C ILE A 120 17.51 1.26 -7.98
N ASP A 121 18.53 2.11 -7.91
CA ASP A 121 19.82 1.72 -7.35
C ASP A 121 19.72 1.42 -5.85
N ALA A 122 18.95 2.20 -5.08
CA ALA A 122 18.64 1.91 -3.68
C ALA A 122 17.91 0.56 -3.52
N LEU A 123 16.87 0.30 -4.33
CA LEU A 123 16.17 -0.99 -4.37
C LEU A 123 17.11 -2.17 -4.62
N ARG A 124 18.10 -2.01 -5.49
CA ARG A 124 19.09 -3.06 -5.81
C ARG A 124 20.09 -3.31 -4.68
N GLN A 125 20.26 -2.38 -3.76
CA GLN A 125 21.12 -2.56 -2.59
C GLN A 125 20.41 -3.26 -1.43
N ILE A 126 19.10 -3.46 -1.49
CA ILE A 126 18.37 -4.24 -0.49
C ILE A 126 18.91 -5.67 -0.52
N LYS A 127 19.49 -6.08 0.60
CA LYS A 127 19.98 -7.45 0.82
C LYS A 127 18.99 -8.19 1.70
N GLN A 128 18.75 -9.45 1.36
CA GLN A 128 18.10 -10.37 2.28
C GLN A 128 19.00 -10.61 3.48
N ASP A 129 18.41 -10.97 4.62
CA ASP A 129 19.18 -11.45 5.76
C ASP A 129 20.03 -12.65 5.28
N PRO A 130 21.37 -12.59 5.40
CA PRO A 130 22.23 -13.70 5.02
C PRO A 130 21.90 -15.00 5.77
N SER A 131 21.25 -14.90 6.92
CA SER A 131 20.82 -16.00 7.79
C SER A 131 19.46 -16.60 7.39
N ASP A 132 18.69 -15.89 6.55
CA ASP A 132 17.39 -16.34 6.04
C ASP A 132 17.25 -16.00 4.53
N PRO A 133 18.09 -16.61 3.67
CA PRO A 133 18.01 -16.38 2.23
C PRO A 133 16.73 -17.01 1.68
N PHE A 134 15.88 -16.18 1.08
CA PHE A 134 14.59 -16.62 0.54
C PHE A 134 14.48 -16.29 -0.95
N ILE A 135 14.47 -17.32 -1.80
CA ILE A 135 14.14 -17.18 -3.22
C ILE A 135 12.72 -17.70 -3.45
N GLY A 136 11.74 -16.81 -3.44
CA GLY A 136 10.33 -17.17 -3.67
C GLY A 136 9.38 -15.99 -3.67
N MET A 137 8.12 -16.25 -4.05
CA MET A 137 7.01 -15.32 -3.78
C MET A 137 6.67 -15.43 -2.30
N TYR A 138 6.50 -14.31 -1.59
CA TYR A 138 6.04 -14.34 -0.19
C TYR A 138 4.65 -14.97 -0.13
N ASN A 139 4.60 -16.28 0.03
CA ASN A 139 3.39 -17.07 0.17
C ASN A 139 3.21 -17.27 1.67
N ASP A 140 2.32 -16.47 2.25
CA ASP A 140 1.89 -16.55 3.63
C ASP A 140 0.97 -17.77 3.86
N SER A 141 1.48 -18.97 3.61
CA SER A 141 0.76 -20.19 3.97
C SER A 141 1.05 -20.64 5.39
N ASN A 142 1.87 -19.92 6.17
CA ASN A 142 2.10 -20.28 7.58
C ASN A 142 2.72 -19.19 8.47
N VAL A 143 2.39 -17.90 8.32
CA VAL A 143 2.57 -17.01 9.47
C VAL A 143 1.45 -17.32 10.46
N ARG A 144 1.76 -18.21 11.41
CA ARG A 144 1.06 -18.28 12.69
C ARG A 144 0.85 -16.85 13.15
N SER A 145 -0.42 -16.45 13.26
CA SER A 145 -0.89 -15.24 13.92
C SER A 145 -0.07 -15.02 15.20
N LYS A 146 0.97 -14.20 15.09
CA LYS A 146 1.82 -13.80 16.19
C LYS A 146 1.86 -12.30 16.10
N HIS A 147 1.05 -11.69 16.95
CA HIS A 147 1.16 -10.34 17.47
C HIS A 147 2.08 -9.42 16.67
N VAL A 148 1.48 -8.58 15.84
CA VAL A 148 2.15 -7.38 15.32
C VAL A 148 2.56 -6.55 16.54
N ASN A 149 3.87 -6.48 16.78
CA ASN A 149 4.43 -5.57 17.77
C ASN A 149 4.15 -4.14 17.30
N LEU A 150 3.44 -3.41 18.14
CA LEU A 150 3.15 -1.99 17.98
C LEU A 150 4.47 -1.23 18.18
N LEU A 151 5.04 -0.71 17.10
CA LEU A 151 5.97 0.42 17.22
C LEU A 151 5.12 1.69 17.28
N GLY A 152 5.15 2.30 18.47
CA GLY A 152 4.31 3.41 18.86
C GLY A 152 4.57 4.68 18.06
N PHE A 153 3.49 5.40 17.78
CA PHE A 153 3.55 6.80 17.41
C PHE A 153 3.56 7.63 18.71
N HIS A 154 4.71 8.22 19.01
CA HIS A 154 4.83 9.39 19.88
C HIS A 154 4.94 10.62 18.97
N GLN A 155 3.86 11.39 18.85
CA GLN A 155 3.70 12.75 19.37
C GLN A 155 2.51 13.46 18.69
#